data_AF-A0A813K4A8-F1
#
_entry.id   AF-A0A813K4A8-F1
#
_cell.length_a   1.000
_cell.length_b   1.000
_cell.length_c   1.000
_cell.angle_alpha   90.00
_cell.angle_beta   90.00
_cell.angle_gamma   90.00
#
_symmetry.space_group_name_H-M   'P 1'
#
loop_
_entity.id
_entity.type
_entity.pdbx_description
1 polymer ?
#
loop_
_entity_poly.entity_id
_entity_poly.type
_entity_poly.pdbx_seq_one_letter_code
_entity_poly.pdbx_strand_id
1 'polypeptide(L)'
;VQKVLEQSGSAKLQVFSEMFDEAFVAAHQDLVDDASAIVSLYGDQATSPCVHFAAKTGKPCAIMPCNECVRFFPPHSRNYDGLVQALLIDSAYHGGRLQRVILQNAPFSRVLLVQWPLNQVAQQTGDTWQQGLAQVQQQQVQQQQQMMQQQHHHQCHQHQMPAQNVMQVQNMQQQMPMHQQYMPMHQQNLQMHQQNMQMHQQQFAMHQQQFPVHHQQVPHHLPHMQHTHQHHGQHDTQQMLAQHVQQPAGTEAQLQYFEFNRSGCCLDCYCSGCCRRFSGYR
;
A
#
# COMPACT_ATOMS: atom_id res chain seq x y z
N VAL A 1 -8.07 -38.20 3.94
CA VAL A 1 -8.59 -36.84 3.66
C VAL A 1 -9.60 -36.85 2.51
N GLN A 2 -9.24 -37.31 1.31
CA GLN A 2 -10.14 -37.31 0.14
C GLN A 2 -11.47 -38.06 0.37
N LYS A 3 -11.45 -39.26 0.99
CA LYS A 3 -12.67 -40.00 1.36
C LYS A 3 -13.55 -39.34 2.44
N VAL A 4 -12.99 -38.43 3.24
CA VAL A 4 -13.74 -37.70 4.29
C VAL A 4 -14.49 -36.50 3.68
N LEU A 5 -13.95 -35.92 2.60
CA LEU A 5 -14.55 -34.78 1.92
C LEU A 5 -15.75 -35.17 1.05
N GLU A 6 -15.76 -36.38 0.46
CA GLU A 6 -16.83 -36.84 -0.44
C GLU A 6 -18.18 -37.12 0.25
N GLN A 7 -18.19 -37.37 1.57
CA GLN A 7 -19.40 -37.81 2.28
C GLN A 7 -20.24 -36.67 2.88
N SER A 8 -19.76 -35.42 2.87
CA SER A 8 -20.36 -34.33 3.65
C SER A 8 -21.19 -33.33 2.82
N GLY A 9 -21.36 -33.55 1.52
CA GLY A 9 -21.96 -32.52 0.64
C GLY A 9 -21.13 -31.23 0.57
N SER A 10 -19.92 -31.25 1.14
CA SER A 10 -18.99 -30.14 1.17
C SER A 10 -18.40 -29.91 -0.21
N ALA A 11 -18.09 -28.65 -0.52
CA ALA A 11 -17.46 -28.28 -1.77
C ALA A 11 -16.25 -29.17 -2.08
N LYS A 12 -16.17 -29.66 -3.33
CA LYS A 12 -15.08 -30.52 -3.80
C LYS A 12 -13.77 -29.74 -3.71
N LEU A 13 -12.87 -30.17 -2.83
CA LEU A 13 -11.49 -29.65 -2.80
C LEU A 13 -10.84 -29.92 -4.16
N GLN A 14 -10.45 -28.84 -4.86
CA GLN A 14 -9.70 -28.92 -6.10
C GLN A 14 -8.24 -28.59 -5.79
N VAL A 15 -7.33 -29.40 -6.33
CA VAL A 15 -5.89 -29.24 -6.13
C VAL A 15 -5.24 -29.14 -7.50
N PHE A 16 -4.42 -28.11 -7.67
CA PHE A 16 -3.70 -27.83 -8.90
C PHE A 16 -2.20 -27.95 -8.63
N SER A 17 -1.45 -28.52 -9.58
CA SER A 17 0.02 -28.62 -9.52
C SER A 17 0.71 -27.53 -10.36
N GLU A 18 -0.08 -26.63 -10.94
CA GLU A 18 0.36 -25.52 -11.78
C GLU A 18 0.74 -24.31 -10.91
N MET A 19 1.58 -23.44 -11.47
CA MET A 19 1.94 -22.19 -10.80
C MET A 19 0.75 -21.23 -10.85
N PHE A 20 0.43 -20.57 -9.74
CA PHE A 20 -0.57 -19.52 -9.77
C PHE A 20 0.04 -18.26 -10.41
N ASP A 21 -0.08 -18.14 -11.73
CA ASP A 21 0.38 -17.02 -12.55
C ASP A 21 -0.74 -16.53 -13.50
N GLU A 22 -0.44 -15.61 -14.42
CA GLU A 22 -1.42 -15.09 -15.37
C GLU A 22 -1.97 -16.17 -16.32
N ALA A 23 -1.18 -17.20 -16.63
CA ALA A 23 -1.62 -18.29 -17.49
C ALA A 23 -2.60 -19.19 -16.75
N PHE A 24 -2.34 -19.50 -15.47
CA PHE A 24 -3.29 -20.20 -14.60
C PHE A 24 -4.60 -19.43 -14.48
N VAL A 25 -4.53 -18.12 -14.21
CA VAL A 25 -5.74 -17.27 -14.10
C VAL A 25 -6.53 -17.29 -15.41
N ALA A 26 -5.87 -17.19 -16.57
CA ALA A 26 -6.53 -17.25 -17.86
C ALA A 26 -7.16 -18.63 -18.16
N ALA A 27 -6.51 -19.72 -17.76
CA ALA A 27 -6.99 -21.09 -17.96
C ALA A 27 -8.12 -21.47 -16.99
N HIS A 28 -8.16 -20.85 -15.81
CA HIS A 28 -9.09 -21.13 -14.72
C HIS A 28 -9.90 -19.89 -14.32
N GLN A 29 -10.27 -19.06 -15.29
CA GLN A 29 -10.94 -17.78 -15.06
C GLN A 29 -12.20 -17.93 -14.20
N ASP A 30 -13.07 -18.90 -14.52
CA ASP A 30 -14.31 -19.14 -13.76
C ASP A 30 -14.04 -19.46 -12.28
N LEU A 31 -13.05 -20.33 -12.02
CA LEU A 31 -12.66 -20.70 -10.66
C LEU A 31 -12.19 -19.48 -9.88
N VAL A 32 -11.36 -18.67 -10.52
CA VAL A 32 -10.72 -17.52 -9.93
C VAL A 32 -11.71 -16.37 -9.74
N ASP A 33 -12.69 -16.22 -10.63
CA ASP A 33 -13.79 -15.24 -10.54
C ASP A 33 -14.87 -15.63 -9.53
N ASP A 34 -15.09 -16.92 -9.30
CA ASP A 34 -16.02 -17.41 -8.27
C ASP A 34 -15.39 -17.44 -6.86
N ALA A 35 -14.06 -17.36 -6.76
CA ALA A 35 -13.37 -17.40 -5.47
C ALA A 35 -13.81 -16.24 -4.55
N SER A 36 -14.26 -16.54 -3.34
CA SER A 36 -14.68 -15.52 -2.36
C SER A 36 -13.50 -14.80 -1.70
N ALA A 37 -12.34 -15.45 -1.65
CA ALA A 37 -11.12 -14.92 -1.06
C ALA A 37 -9.90 -15.64 -1.63
N ILE A 38 -8.73 -15.02 -1.46
CA ILE A 38 -7.44 -15.57 -1.88
C ILE A 38 -6.56 -15.67 -0.65
N VAL A 39 -5.98 -16.84 -0.43
CA VAL A 39 -5.09 -17.08 0.71
C VAL A 39 -3.75 -17.56 0.16
N SER A 40 -2.71 -16.75 0.33
CA SER A 40 -1.33 -17.14 0.03
C SER A 40 -0.63 -17.48 1.33
N LEU A 41 -0.33 -18.77 1.50
CA LEU A 41 0.46 -19.26 2.62
C LEU A 41 1.91 -19.37 2.16
N TYR A 42 2.83 -18.82 2.96
CA TYR A 42 4.25 -18.76 2.70
C TYR A 42 4.62 -17.79 1.57
N GLY A 43 5.80 -17.16 1.72
CA GLY A 43 6.36 -16.31 0.69
C GLY A 43 7.02 -17.19 -0.37
N ASP A 44 6.44 -17.26 -1.55
CA ASP A 44 6.97 -18.00 -2.70
C ASP A 44 6.73 -17.26 -4.02
N GLN A 45 6.93 -17.95 -5.15
CA GLN A 45 6.71 -17.39 -6.48
C GLN A 45 5.23 -17.09 -6.78
N ALA A 46 4.30 -17.72 -6.07
CA ALA A 46 2.86 -17.49 -6.22
C ALA A 46 2.35 -16.32 -5.36
N THR A 47 3.14 -15.84 -4.39
CA THR A 47 2.73 -14.73 -3.52
C THR A 47 2.47 -13.45 -4.31
N SER A 48 3.38 -13.03 -5.20
CA SER A 48 3.18 -11.78 -5.96
C SER A 48 1.99 -11.87 -6.93
N PRO A 49 1.80 -12.94 -7.71
CA PRO A 49 0.57 -13.13 -8.49
C PRO A 49 -0.71 -13.07 -7.63
N CYS A 50 -0.71 -13.64 -6.42
CA CYS A 50 -1.83 -13.53 -5.50
C CYS A 50 -2.10 -12.07 -5.08
N VAL A 51 -1.06 -11.29 -4.76
CA VAL A 51 -1.17 -9.85 -4.46
C VAL A 51 -1.77 -9.11 -5.65
N HIS A 52 -1.21 -9.31 -6.84
CA HIS A 52 -1.59 -8.60 -8.06
C HIS A 52 -3.03 -8.88 -8.43
N PHE A 53 -3.41 -10.15 -8.42
CA PHE A 53 -4.77 -10.55 -8.75
C PHE A 53 -5.78 -10.05 -7.71
N ALA A 54 -5.48 -10.18 -6.42
CA ALA A 54 -6.33 -9.64 -5.36
C ALA A 54 -6.50 -8.12 -5.51
N ALA A 55 -5.41 -7.40 -5.74
CA ALA A 55 -5.43 -5.96 -5.95
C ALA A 55 -6.30 -5.57 -7.16
N LYS A 56 -6.10 -6.25 -8.30
CA LYS A 56 -6.84 -5.99 -9.55
C LYS A 56 -8.33 -6.27 -9.42
N THR A 57 -8.71 -7.34 -8.71
CA THR A 57 -10.12 -7.76 -8.60
C THR A 57 -10.83 -7.19 -7.38
N GLY A 58 -10.10 -6.55 -6.47
CA GLY A 58 -10.65 -6.07 -5.20
C GLY A 58 -11.08 -7.19 -4.25
N LYS A 59 -10.69 -8.43 -4.54
CA LYS A 59 -11.09 -9.59 -3.73
C LYS A 59 -10.42 -9.58 -2.36
N PRO A 60 -11.11 -10.10 -1.34
CA PRO A 60 -10.49 -10.34 -0.04
C PRO A 60 -9.24 -11.21 -0.21
N CYS A 61 -8.14 -10.78 0.41
CA CYS A 61 -6.88 -11.51 0.32
C CYS A 61 -6.20 -11.58 1.66
N ALA A 62 -5.64 -12.74 1.99
CA ALA A 62 -4.84 -12.97 3.17
C ALA A 62 -3.48 -13.53 2.75
N ILE A 63 -2.39 -12.85 3.11
CA ILE A 63 -1.04 -13.31 2.80
C ILE A 63 -0.28 -13.48 4.10
N MET A 64 0.25 -14.69 4.29
CA MET A 64 1.08 -15.03 5.42
C MET A 64 2.52 -15.25 4.95
N PRO A 65 3.36 -14.19 4.92
CA PRO A 65 4.74 -14.33 4.49
C PRO A 65 5.51 -15.23 5.45
N CYS A 66 6.41 -16.05 4.90
CA CYS A 66 7.29 -16.91 5.68
C CYS A 66 8.52 -16.13 6.17
N ASN A 67 8.87 -16.27 7.45
CA ASN A 67 10.08 -15.67 8.02
C ASN A 67 11.38 -16.43 7.69
N GLU A 68 11.29 -17.65 7.19
CA GLU A 68 12.44 -18.52 6.89
C GLU A 68 12.91 -18.43 5.44
N CYS A 69 12.06 -17.98 4.51
CA CYS A 69 12.36 -17.99 3.08
C CYS A 69 13.15 -16.74 2.64
N VAL A 70 14.37 -16.58 3.17
CA VAL A 70 15.26 -15.43 2.94
C VAL A 70 15.52 -15.13 1.45
N ARG A 71 15.41 -16.14 0.58
CA ARG A 71 15.59 -15.98 -0.88
C ARG A 71 14.59 -15.00 -1.52
N PHE A 72 13.43 -14.80 -0.88
CA PHE A 72 12.41 -13.86 -1.35
C PHE A 72 12.52 -12.49 -0.70
N PHE A 73 13.45 -12.29 0.23
CA PHE A 73 13.64 -10.97 0.82
C PHE A 73 14.25 -10.02 -0.21
N PRO A 74 13.74 -8.77 -0.29
CA PRO A 74 14.25 -7.81 -1.25
C PRO A 74 15.74 -7.52 -1.01
N PRO A 75 16.55 -7.33 -2.07
CA PRO A 75 18.00 -7.13 -1.92
C PRO A 75 18.39 -5.96 -1.01
N HIS A 76 17.58 -4.89 -1.01
CA HIS A 76 17.81 -3.66 -0.24
C HIS A 76 17.29 -3.74 1.21
N SER A 77 16.51 -4.76 1.56
CA SER A 77 16.02 -5.00 2.92
C SER A 77 15.83 -6.50 3.15
N ARG A 78 16.96 -7.21 3.34
CA ARG A 78 17.01 -8.67 3.49
C ARG A 78 16.53 -9.14 4.87
N ASN A 79 15.32 -8.74 5.25
CA ASN A 79 14.67 -9.17 6.48
C ASN A 79 13.16 -9.31 6.24
N TYR A 80 12.48 -9.90 7.22
CA TYR A 80 11.04 -10.18 7.15
C TYR A 80 10.20 -8.91 6.99
N ASP A 81 10.52 -7.84 7.73
CA ASP A 81 9.79 -6.57 7.62
C ASP A 81 10.01 -5.92 6.23
N GLY A 82 11.17 -6.12 5.61
CA GLY A 82 11.47 -5.72 4.25
C GLY A 82 10.60 -6.43 3.22
N LEU A 83 10.40 -7.75 3.36
CA LEU A 83 9.46 -8.50 2.54
C LEU A 83 8.02 -8.00 2.72
N VAL A 84 7.58 -7.83 3.98
CA VAL A 84 6.25 -7.30 4.30
C VAL A 84 6.04 -5.93 3.66
N GLN A 85 7.02 -5.03 3.77
CA GLN A 85 6.96 -3.69 3.17
C GLN A 85 6.93 -3.75 1.64
N ALA A 86 7.71 -4.64 1.03
CA ALA A 86 7.70 -4.82 -0.42
C ALA A 86 6.32 -5.29 -0.92
N LEU A 87 5.68 -6.25 -0.24
CA LEU A 87 4.33 -6.71 -0.59
C LEU A 87 3.26 -5.62 -0.43
N LEU A 88 3.38 -4.77 0.59
CA LEU A 88 2.48 -3.61 0.77
C LEU A 88 2.64 -2.59 -0.37
N ILE A 89 3.88 -2.27 -0.74
CA ILE A 89 4.18 -1.35 -1.86
C ILE A 89 3.68 -1.94 -3.18
N ASP A 90 3.94 -3.22 -3.42
CA ASP A 90 3.53 -3.95 -4.61
C ASP A 90 1.99 -3.97 -4.74
N SER A 91 1.28 -4.31 -3.65
CA SER A 91 -0.18 -4.22 -3.60
C SER A 91 -0.67 -2.81 -3.92
N ALA A 92 -0.12 -1.77 -3.28
CA ALA A 92 -0.52 -0.39 -3.52
C ALA A 92 -0.27 0.07 -4.95
N TYR A 93 0.85 -0.35 -5.55
CA TYR A 93 1.17 -0.09 -6.96
C TYR A 93 0.11 -0.69 -7.90
N HIS A 94 -0.40 -1.87 -7.57
CA HIS A 94 -1.47 -2.54 -8.31
C HIS A 94 -2.90 -2.11 -7.88
N GLY A 95 -3.05 -1.04 -7.10
CA GLY A 95 -4.34 -0.51 -6.65
C GLY A 95 -4.97 -1.27 -5.47
N GLY A 96 -4.27 -2.27 -4.95
CA GLY A 96 -4.67 -3.03 -3.76
C GLY A 96 -4.50 -2.24 -2.48
N ARG A 97 -5.14 -2.72 -1.42
CA ARG A 97 -5.12 -2.10 -0.08
C ARG A 97 -4.84 -3.11 1.01
N LEU A 98 -3.74 -3.86 0.86
CA LEU A 98 -3.26 -4.71 1.93
C LEU A 98 -2.98 -3.90 3.19
N GLN A 99 -3.49 -4.41 4.31
CA GLN A 99 -3.24 -3.89 5.65
C GLN A 99 -2.42 -4.89 6.43
N ARG A 100 -1.49 -4.38 7.24
CA ARG A 100 -0.67 -5.18 8.14
C ARG A 100 -1.44 -5.49 9.42
N VAL A 101 -1.65 -6.76 9.71
CA VAL A 101 -2.17 -7.26 10.99
C VAL A 101 -1.04 -7.99 11.72
N ILE A 102 -0.75 -7.61 12.96
CA ILE A 102 0.26 -8.29 13.78
C ILE A 102 -0.37 -9.50 14.44
N LEU A 103 0.21 -10.68 14.20
CA LEU A 103 -0.20 -11.91 14.84
C LEU A 103 0.54 -12.07 16.17
N GLN A 104 -0.21 -12.30 17.25
CA GLN A 104 0.36 -12.68 18.54
C GLN A 104 0.48 -14.20 18.62
N ASN A 105 1.56 -14.70 19.24
CA ASN A 105 1.80 -16.13 19.47
C ASN A 105 1.91 -17.00 18.19
N ALA A 106 2.22 -16.39 17.04
CA ALA A 106 2.46 -17.10 15.79
C ALA A 106 3.98 -17.23 15.56
N PRO A 107 4.58 -18.42 15.78
CA PRO A 107 6.04 -18.59 15.78
C PRO A 107 6.69 -18.42 14.39
N PHE A 108 5.93 -18.65 13.31
CA PHE A 108 6.45 -18.70 11.94
C PHE A 108 6.00 -17.51 11.07
N SER A 109 5.05 -16.72 11.55
CA SER A 109 4.63 -15.49 10.88
C SER A 109 4.17 -14.48 11.91
N ARG A 110 4.78 -13.29 11.88
CA ARG A 110 4.39 -12.19 12.79
C ARG A 110 3.35 -11.28 12.18
N VAL A 111 3.12 -11.40 10.88
CA VAL A 111 2.27 -10.52 10.09
C VAL A 111 1.33 -11.32 9.23
N LEU A 112 0.06 -10.93 9.25
CA LEU A 112 -0.92 -11.27 8.25
C LEU A 112 -1.20 -10.01 7.43
N LEU A 113 -1.02 -10.07 6.12
CA LEU A 113 -1.44 -9.00 5.24
C LEU A 113 -2.87 -9.29 4.79
N VAL A 114 -3.79 -8.37 5.05
CA VAL A 114 -5.20 -8.55 4.75
C VAL A 114 -5.68 -7.45 3.82
N GLN A 115 -6.27 -7.83 2.68
CA GLN A 115 -7.08 -6.97 1.87
C GLN A 115 -8.54 -7.26 2.22
N TRP A 116 -9.25 -6.25 2.70
CA TRP A 116 -10.69 -6.33 2.91
C TRP A 116 -11.42 -6.21 1.58
N PRO A 117 -12.65 -6.78 1.46
CA PRO A 117 -13.46 -6.54 0.28
C PRO A 117 -13.64 -5.03 0.12
N LEU A 118 -13.33 -4.52 -1.08
CA LEU A 118 -13.63 -3.12 -1.39
C LEU A 118 -15.14 -2.96 -1.35
N ASN A 119 -15.66 -2.16 -0.42
CA ASN A 119 -17.04 -1.70 -0.57
C ASN A 119 -17.12 -0.90 -1.89
N GLN A 120 -18.25 -0.96 -2.59
CA GLN A 120 -18.41 -0.31 -3.89
C GLN A 120 -18.02 1.18 -3.87
N VAL A 121 -18.21 1.84 -2.72
CA VAL A 121 -17.81 3.23 -2.48
C VAL A 121 -16.28 3.41 -2.49
N ALA A 122 -15.51 2.48 -1.91
CA ALA A 122 -14.05 2.52 -1.93
C ALA A 122 -13.50 2.23 -3.33
N GLN A 123 -14.18 1.41 -4.14
CA GLN A 123 -13.82 1.23 -5.56
C GLN A 123 -13.92 2.57 -6.31
N GLN A 124 -15.07 3.25 -6.19
CA GLN A 124 -15.27 4.57 -6.81
C GLN A 124 -14.25 5.61 -6.31
N THR A 125 -13.93 5.60 -5.02
CA THR A 125 -12.94 6.52 -4.43
C THR A 125 -11.53 6.20 -4.94
N GLY A 126 -11.20 4.92 -5.12
CA GLY A 126 -9.92 4.48 -5.70
C GLY A 126 -9.73 4.97 -7.13
N ASP A 127 -10.75 4.81 -7.97
CA ASP A 127 -10.73 5.29 -9.35
C ASP A 127 -10.56 6.82 -9.41
N THR A 128 -11.27 7.54 -8.54
CA THR A 128 -11.16 9.00 -8.43
C THR A 128 -9.74 9.42 -8.04
N TRP A 129 -9.10 8.68 -7.13
CA TRP A 129 -7.74 8.98 -6.67
C TRP A 129 -6.69 8.70 -7.75
N GLN A 130 -6.81 7.57 -8.47
CA GLN A 130 -5.94 7.26 -9.61
C GLN A 130 -6.08 8.29 -10.74
N GLN A 131 -7.31 8.73 -11.03
CA GLN A 131 -7.54 9.83 -11.98
C GLN A 131 -6.89 11.13 -11.50
N GLY A 132 -6.96 11.44 -10.20
CA GLY A 132 -6.28 12.58 -9.59
C GLY A 132 -4.76 12.53 -9.76
N LEU A 133 -4.13 11.38 -9.49
CA LEU A 133 -2.69 11.19 -9.73
C LEU A 133 -2.30 11.39 -11.20
N ALA A 134 -3.07 10.81 -12.12
CA ALA A 134 -2.83 10.95 -13.54
C ALA A 134 -2.94 12.42 -13.99
N GLN A 135 -3.91 13.18 -13.45
CA GLN A 135 -4.03 14.61 -13.70
C GLN A 135 -2.84 15.40 -13.17
N VAL A 136 -2.37 15.14 -11.95
CA VAL A 136 -1.18 15.79 -11.39
C VAL A 136 0.05 15.51 -12.24
N GLN A 137 0.22 14.27 -12.71
CA GLN A 137 1.34 13.92 -13.57
C GLN A 137 1.26 14.61 -14.93
N GLN A 138 0.08 14.69 -15.55
CA GLN A 138 -0.12 15.48 -16.77
C GLN A 138 0.18 16.97 -16.56
N GLN A 139 -0.23 17.53 -15.42
CA GLN A 139 0.01 18.93 -15.10
C GLN A 139 1.51 19.22 -14.94
N GLN A 140 2.27 18.31 -14.34
CA GLN A 140 3.73 18.43 -14.26
C GLN A 140 4.38 18.41 -15.64
N VAL A 141 3.95 17.51 -16.53
CA VAL A 141 4.45 17.46 -17.92
C VAL A 141 4.13 18.75 -18.66
N GLN A 142 2.91 19.30 -18.50
CA GLN A 142 2.53 20.58 -19.10
C GLN A 142 3.39 21.74 -18.58
N GLN A 143 3.63 21.82 -17.26
CA GLN A 143 4.53 22.84 -16.69
C GLN A 143 5.95 22.71 -17.24
N GLN A 144 6.46 21.49 -17.38
CA GLN A 144 7.79 21.25 -17.92
C GLN A 144 7.90 21.66 -19.40
N GLN A 145 6.85 21.40 -20.19
CA GLN A 145 6.77 21.88 -21.58
C GLN A 145 6.69 23.41 -21.67
N GLN A 146 5.89 24.06 -20.81
CA GLN A 146 5.83 25.52 -20.77
C GLN A 146 7.18 26.14 -20.42
N MET A 147 7.91 25.56 -19.46
CA MET A 147 9.24 26.02 -19.10
C MET A 147 10.21 25.89 -20.29
N MET A 148 10.15 24.78 -21.03
CA MET A 148 10.96 24.56 -22.23
C MET A 148 10.63 25.58 -23.33
N GLN A 149 9.35 25.88 -23.56
CA GLN A 149 8.93 26.90 -24.52
C GLN A 149 9.42 28.30 -24.13
N GLN A 150 9.37 28.66 -22.84
CA GLN A 150 9.89 29.94 -22.35
C GLN A 150 11.40 30.06 -22.55
N GLN A 151 12.16 28.99 -22.30
CA GLN A 151 13.61 28.96 -22.58
C GLN A 151 13.89 29.15 -24.07
N HIS A 152 13.13 28.49 -24.94
CA HIS A 152 13.28 28.65 -26.38
C HIS A 152 12.97 30.08 -26.83
N HIS A 153 11.90 30.69 -26.32
CA HIS A 153 11.55 32.08 -26.61
C HIS A 153 12.64 33.06 -26.15
N HIS A 154 13.22 32.84 -24.96
CA HIS A 154 14.35 33.62 -24.46
C HIS A 154 15.57 33.51 -25.37
N GLN A 155 15.86 32.30 -25.84
CA GLN A 155 16.99 32.04 -26.73
C GLN A 155 16.78 32.73 -28.09
N CYS A 156 15.59 32.63 -28.69
CA CYS A 156 15.27 33.34 -29.93
C CYS A 156 15.37 34.86 -29.77
N HIS A 157 14.84 35.42 -28.68
CA HIS A 157 14.92 36.86 -28.42
C HIS A 157 16.35 37.37 -28.27
N GLN A 158 17.26 36.59 -27.65
CA GLN A 158 18.68 36.99 -27.59
C GLN A 158 19.35 37.04 -28.96
N HIS A 159 18.99 36.14 -29.88
CA HIS A 159 19.61 36.09 -31.21
C HIS A 159 19.02 37.10 -32.20
N GLN A 160 17.84 37.66 -31.91
CA GLN A 160 17.12 38.54 -32.83
C GLN A 160 17.26 40.03 -32.49
N MET A 161 18.12 40.41 -31.53
CA MET A 161 18.50 41.81 -31.31
C MET A 161 19.30 42.32 -32.52
N PRO A 162 18.73 43.19 -33.39
CA PRO A 162 19.44 43.69 -34.56
C PRO A 162 20.47 44.73 -34.13
N ALA A 163 21.53 44.87 -34.93
CA ALA A 163 22.59 45.87 -34.81
C ALA A 163 22.14 47.35 -34.87
N GLN A 164 20.84 47.65 -34.75
CA GLN A 164 20.30 49.02 -34.70
C GLN A 164 20.47 49.70 -33.33
N ASN A 165 21.01 49.01 -32.32
CA ASN A 165 21.09 49.53 -30.96
C ASN A 165 22.49 50.01 -30.53
N VAL A 166 23.32 50.50 -31.47
CA VAL A 166 24.62 51.10 -31.11
C VAL A 166 24.45 52.54 -30.57
N MET A 167 23.36 53.24 -30.88
CA MET A 167 23.11 54.60 -30.36
C MET A 167 22.31 54.68 -29.06
N GLN A 168 21.55 53.65 -28.65
CA GLN A 168 20.80 53.69 -27.38
C GLN A 168 21.57 53.09 -26.19
N VAL A 169 22.65 52.33 -26.45
CA VAL A 169 23.54 51.79 -25.42
C VAL A 169 24.31 52.89 -24.66
N GLN A 170 24.54 54.06 -25.26
CA GLN A 170 25.13 55.20 -24.56
C GLN A 170 24.20 55.82 -23.50
N ASN A 171 22.87 55.66 -23.62
CA ASN A 171 21.91 56.17 -22.64
C ASN A 171 21.61 55.15 -21.52
N MET A 172 21.60 53.85 -21.82
CA MET A 172 21.48 52.80 -20.79
C MET A 172 22.72 52.64 -19.90
N GLN A 173 23.91 53.04 -20.36
CA GLN A 173 25.13 53.01 -19.53
C GLN A 173 25.05 53.98 -18.33
N GLN A 174 24.17 54.98 -18.36
CA GLN A 174 23.91 55.85 -17.21
C GLN A 174 22.92 55.26 -16.19
N GLN A 175 22.19 54.18 -16.52
CA GLN A 175 21.22 53.53 -15.61
C GLN A 175 21.71 52.18 -15.06
N MET A 176 22.77 51.59 -15.62
CA MET A 176 23.46 50.41 -15.09
C MET A 176 23.93 50.50 -13.62
N PRO A 177 24.33 51.67 -13.06
CA PRO A 177 24.75 51.75 -11.66
C PRO A 177 23.62 51.39 -10.68
N MET A 178 22.38 51.75 -11.02
CA MET A 178 21.22 51.42 -10.19
C MET A 178 20.98 49.90 -10.16
N HIS A 179 20.96 49.22 -11.32
CA HIS A 179 20.69 47.78 -11.35
C HIS A 179 21.82 46.92 -10.75
N GLN A 180 23.08 47.34 -10.88
CA GLN A 180 24.18 46.68 -10.15
C GLN A 180 24.06 46.83 -8.63
N GLN A 181 23.44 47.90 -8.13
CA GLN A 181 23.22 48.10 -6.70
C GLN A 181 22.13 47.17 -6.12
N TYR A 182 21.17 46.70 -6.93
CA TYR A 182 20.09 45.82 -6.47
C TYR A 182 20.40 44.31 -6.61
N MET A 183 21.34 43.91 -7.46
CA MET A 183 21.76 42.50 -7.60
C MET A 183 22.24 41.87 -6.28
N PRO A 184 23.06 42.54 -5.45
CA PRO A 184 23.45 42.02 -4.14
C PRO A 184 22.26 41.79 -3.21
N MET A 185 21.26 42.67 -3.24
CA MET A 185 20.06 42.53 -2.41
C MET A 185 19.22 41.33 -2.83
N HIS A 186 19.05 41.11 -4.15
CA HIS A 186 18.36 39.91 -4.64
C HIS A 186 19.11 38.63 -4.29
N GLN A 187 20.43 38.64 -4.40
CA GLN A 187 21.26 37.49 -4.04
C GLN A 187 21.17 37.19 -2.54
N GLN A 188 21.14 38.22 -1.70
CA GLN A 188 20.97 38.08 -0.25
C GLN A 188 19.59 37.55 0.12
N ASN A 189 18.52 38.00 -0.56
CA ASN A 189 17.18 37.45 -0.38
C ASN A 189 17.08 35.97 -0.79
N LEU A 190 17.76 35.58 -1.88
CA LEU A 190 17.81 34.19 -2.31
C LEU A 190 18.53 33.30 -1.29
N GLN A 191 19.64 33.78 -0.72
CA GLN A 191 20.37 33.10 0.35
C GLN A 191 19.52 32.95 1.63
N MET A 192 18.81 34.02 2.03
CA MET A 192 17.89 33.96 3.17
C MET A 192 16.77 32.94 2.93
N HIS A 193 16.22 32.89 1.72
CA HIS A 193 15.19 31.91 1.37
C HIS A 193 15.71 30.47 1.44
N GLN A 194 16.94 30.21 0.96
CA GLN A 194 17.58 28.90 1.11
C GLN A 194 17.79 28.52 2.58
N GLN A 195 18.23 29.45 3.42
CA GLN A 195 18.39 29.21 4.86
C GLN A 195 17.05 28.89 5.55
N ASN A 196 15.98 29.62 5.19
CA ASN A 196 14.64 29.33 5.71
C ASN A 196 14.12 27.95 5.28
N MET A 197 14.40 27.53 4.03
CA MET A 197 14.06 26.20 3.55
C MET A 197 14.83 25.09 4.30
N GLN A 198 16.12 25.30 4.58
CA GLN A 198 16.91 24.38 5.40
C GLN A 198 16.36 24.28 6.83
N MET A 199 15.96 25.40 7.43
CA MET A 199 15.35 25.43 8.75
C MET A 199 14.01 24.66 8.77
N HIS A 200 13.15 24.85 7.77
CA HIS A 200 11.90 24.11 7.65
C HIS A 200 12.12 22.59 7.53
N GLN A 201 13.13 22.15 6.76
CA GLN A 201 13.48 20.73 6.68
C GLN A 201 13.93 20.17 8.03
N GLN A 202 14.73 20.93 8.80
CA GLN A 202 15.15 20.53 10.14
C GLN A 202 13.96 20.45 11.11
N GLN A 203 13.04 21.42 11.08
CA GLN A 203 11.82 21.40 11.89
C GLN A 203 10.95 20.18 11.56
N PHE A 204 10.81 19.86 10.27
CA PHE A 204 10.08 18.68 9.82
C PHE A 204 10.74 17.38 10.29
N ALA A 205 12.07 17.29 10.22
CA ALA A 205 12.82 16.15 10.74
C ALA A 205 12.63 16.00 12.26
N MET A 206 12.66 17.10 13.03
CA MET A 206 12.40 17.05 14.47
C MET A 206 10.96 16.62 14.78
N HIS A 207 9.96 17.12 14.05
CA HIS A 207 8.57 16.68 14.19
C HIS A 207 8.43 15.18 13.93
N GLN A 208 9.06 14.65 12.88
CA GLN A 208 9.07 13.21 12.62
C GLN A 208 9.68 12.39 13.77
N GLN A 209 10.73 12.89 14.43
CA GLN A 209 11.35 12.22 15.57
C GLN A 209 10.51 12.28 16.85
N GLN A 210 9.54 13.19 16.95
CA GLN A 210 8.64 13.33 18.11
C GLN A 210 7.39 12.45 18.01
N PHE A 211 6.99 12.03 16.80
CA PHE A 211 5.85 11.12 16.58
C PHE A 211 5.93 9.79 17.35
N PRO A 212 7.10 9.11 17.45
CA PRO A 212 7.25 7.88 18.23
C PRO A 212 7.09 8.07 19.75
N VAL A 213 7.34 9.28 20.28
CA VAL A 213 7.32 9.55 21.74
C VAL A 213 5.89 9.68 22.26
N HIS A 214 4.98 10.27 21.47
CA HIS A 214 3.56 10.35 21.84
C HIS A 214 2.85 9.00 21.82
N HIS A 215 3.32 8.04 21.02
CA HIS A 215 2.71 6.72 20.95
C HIS A 215 3.03 5.81 22.16
N GLN A 216 4.08 6.14 22.93
CA GLN A 216 4.46 5.37 24.13
C GLN A 216 3.88 5.91 25.46
N GLN A 217 3.25 7.09 25.47
CA GLN A 217 2.64 7.65 26.70
C GLN A 217 1.14 7.34 26.87
N VAL A 218 0.55 6.52 25.98
CA VAL A 218 -0.85 6.06 26.07
C VAL A 218 -0.96 4.59 26.49
N PRO A 219 -0.30 4.19 27.59
CA PRO A 219 -0.98 3.27 28.49
C PRO A 219 -0.73 3.70 29.93
N HIS A 220 -1.79 3.90 30.75
CA HIS A 220 -1.82 3.66 32.22
C HIS A 220 -3.13 4.12 32.93
N HIS A 221 -4.20 4.50 32.21
CA HIS A 221 -5.45 4.93 32.86
C HIS A 221 -6.70 4.03 32.68
N LEU A 222 -6.53 2.73 32.50
CA LEU A 222 -7.62 1.78 32.76
C LEU A 222 -7.03 0.56 33.47
N PRO A 223 -7.27 0.41 34.79
CA PRO A 223 -8.36 -0.48 35.18
C PRO A 223 -8.96 -0.17 36.58
N HIS A 224 -10.18 0.36 36.66
CA HIS A 224 -11.05 0.05 37.80
C HIS A 224 -12.47 0.51 37.50
N MET A 225 -13.38 -0.41 37.14
CA MET A 225 -14.82 -0.33 37.38
C MET A 225 -15.43 -1.69 37.00
N GLN A 226 -15.29 -2.66 37.90
CA GLN A 226 -16.17 -3.82 37.95
C GLN A 226 -16.73 -3.93 39.37
N HIS A 227 -18.05 -4.15 39.45
CA HIS A 227 -18.91 -4.35 40.61
C HIS A 227 -19.35 -3.09 41.39
N THR A 228 -20.63 -2.72 41.25
CA THR A 228 -21.74 -3.20 42.09
C THR A 228 -23.09 -2.70 41.53
N HIS A 229 -24.19 -3.27 42.03
CA HIS A 229 -25.60 -2.86 41.94
C HIS A 229 -26.50 -3.70 41.03
N GLN A 230 -26.98 -4.79 41.62
CA GLN A 230 -28.33 -5.31 41.40
C GLN A 230 -29.37 -4.40 42.09
N HIS A 231 -30.56 -4.40 41.49
CA HIS A 231 -31.91 -4.18 42.05
C HIS A 231 -32.65 -2.82 41.87
N HIS A 232 -33.83 -2.99 41.25
CA HIS A 232 -35.09 -2.24 41.28
C HIS A 232 -35.31 -1.05 40.33
N GLY A 233 -36.33 -1.20 39.47
CA GLY A 233 -36.96 -0.12 38.72
C GLY A 233 -37.75 -0.59 37.50
N GLN A 234 -38.91 -1.20 37.72
CA GLN A 234 -39.99 -1.21 36.71
C GLN A 234 -40.38 0.24 36.40
N HIS A 235 -40.53 0.59 35.12
CA HIS A 235 -41.67 1.36 34.58
C HIS A 235 -41.49 1.61 33.07
N ASP A 236 -42.46 1.10 32.31
CA ASP A 236 -43.10 1.66 31.11
C ASP A 236 -42.30 2.60 30.20
N THR A 237 -41.91 2.10 29.03
CA THR A 237 -42.11 2.80 27.75
C THR A 237 -41.92 1.84 26.58
N GLN A 238 -42.96 1.07 26.32
CA GLN A 238 -43.19 0.38 25.07
C GLN A 238 -43.99 1.32 24.16
N GLN A 239 -43.36 1.97 23.18
CA GLN A 239 -43.97 2.25 21.86
C GLN A 239 -43.04 3.00 20.91
N MET A 240 -43.00 2.50 19.68
CA MET A 240 -42.50 3.11 18.43
C MET A 240 -41.00 3.00 18.15
N LEU A 241 -40.62 1.88 17.52
CA LEU A 241 -39.97 1.85 16.19
C LEU A 241 -39.68 0.39 15.80
N ALA A 242 -40.73 -0.32 15.38
CA ALA A 242 -40.61 -1.53 14.60
C ALA A 242 -41.03 -1.20 13.17
N GLN A 243 -40.06 -0.89 12.31
CA GLN A 243 -40.25 -0.99 10.86
C GLN A 243 -39.22 -1.94 10.29
N HIS A 244 -39.77 -2.90 9.55
CA HIS A 244 -39.16 -4.01 8.85
C HIS A 244 -37.82 -3.71 8.17
N VAL A 245 -36.78 -4.41 8.61
CA VAL A 245 -35.72 -4.89 7.71
C VAL A 245 -35.85 -6.40 7.66
N GLN A 246 -36.52 -6.89 6.62
CA GLN A 246 -36.48 -8.30 6.27
C GLN A 246 -35.04 -8.63 5.85
N GLN A 247 -34.33 -9.36 6.71
CA GLN A 247 -33.11 -10.05 6.30
C GLN A 247 -33.50 -11.18 5.33
N PRO A 248 -32.93 -11.24 4.11
CA PRO A 248 -33.08 -12.42 3.29
C PRO A 248 -32.32 -13.57 3.96
N ALA A 249 -33.05 -14.67 4.16
CA ALA A 249 -32.50 -15.92 4.62
C ALA A 249 -31.57 -16.52 3.56
N GLY A 250 -30.39 -16.95 4.01
CA GLY A 250 -29.71 -18.13 3.46
C GLY A 250 -28.98 -17.97 2.14
N THR A 251 -27.73 -17.52 2.21
CA THR A 251 -26.64 -18.10 1.41
C THR A 251 -25.50 -18.41 2.37
N GLU A 252 -25.36 -19.67 2.77
CA GLU A 252 -24.13 -20.15 3.42
C GLU A 252 -22.96 -19.86 2.47
N ALA A 253 -22.04 -19.00 2.88
CA ALA A 253 -20.81 -18.77 2.16
C ALA A 253 -19.97 -20.05 2.22
N GLN A 254 -19.95 -20.83 1.14
CA GLN A 254 -19.11 -22.01 1.02
C GLN A 254 -17.65 -21.57 0.85
N LEU A 255 -16.85 -21.81 1.88
CA LEU A 255 -15.41 -21.58 1.84
C LEU A 255 -14.75 -22.68 0.98
N GLN A 256 -14.38 -22.33 -0.25
CA GLN A 256 -13.49 -23.15 -1.07
C GLN A 256 -12.05 -22.82 -0.68
N TYR A 257 -11.33 -23.81 -0.15
CA TYR A 257 -9.92 -23.69 0.20
C TYR A 257 -9.07 -24.19 -0.97
N PHE A 258 -8.04 -23.43 -1.31
CA PHE A 258 -7.09 -23.79 -2.37
C PHE A 258 -5.69 -23.83 -1.78
N GLU A 259 -4.99 -24.93 -2.01
CA GLU A 259 -3.59 -25.08 -1.62
C GLU A 259 -2.75 -25.32 -2.88
N PHE A 260 -1.90 -24.36 -3.21
CA PHE A 260 -0.93 -24.49 -4.29
C PHE A 260 0.32 -25.15 -3.73
N ASN A 261 0.38 -26.48 -3.82
CA ASN A 261 1.49 -27.23 -3.26
C ASN A 261 2.47 -27.63 -4.38
N ARG A 262 3.56 -26.86 -4.53
CA ARG A 262 4.75 -27.36 -5.22
C ARG A 262 5.68 -28.01 -4.20
N SER A 263 5.56 -29.32 -4.10
CA SER A 263 6.47 -30.20 -3.34
C SER A 263 7.94 -30.10 -3.75
N GLY A 264 8.30 -29.39 -4.83
CA GLY A 264 9.68 -29.29 -5.32
C GLY A 264 10.54 -28.16 -4.74
N CYS A 265 9.97 -27.08 -4.23
CA CYS A 265 10.78 -25.91 -3.84
C CYS A 265 11.45 -26.02 -2.47
N CYS A 266 10.91 -26.85 -1.57
CA CYS A 266 11.50 -27.12 -0.25
C CYS A 266 12.42 -28.34 -0.23
N LEU A 267 12.33 -29.25 -1.21
CA LEU A 267 13.18 -30.44 -1.27
C LEU A 267 14.63 -30.11 -1.65
N ASP A 268 14.84 -29.16 -2.56
CA ASP A 268 16.20 -28.72 -2.95
C ASP A 268 16.74 -27.57 -2.11
N CYS A 269 15.89 -26.95 -1.28
CA CYS A 269 16.37 -26.10 -0.20
C CYS A 269 16.84 -26.99 0.95
N TYR A 270 18.09 -27.46 0.87
CA TYR A 270 18.91 -27.89 2.00
C TYR A 270 19.13 -26.71 3.00
N CYS A 271 18.05 -26.16 3.55
CA CYS A 271 18.09 -25.53 4.86
C CYS A 271 18.05 -26.69 5.85
N SER A 272 19.23 -27.23 6.16
CA SER A 272 19.45 -28.46 6.93
C SER A 272 18.81 -28.51 8.33
N GLY A 273 18.16 -27.42 8.77
CA GLY A 273 17.43 -27.33 10.04
C GLY A 273 15.92 -27.54 9.97
N CYS A 274 15.22 -27.19 8.88
CA CYS A 274 13.75 -27.05 8.94
C CYS A 274 12.97 -28.35 8.73
N CYS A 275 13.29 -29.15 7.72
CA CYS A 275 12.53 -30.39 7.48
C CYS A 275 12.83 -31.52 8.48
N ARG A 276 13.92 -31.45 9.25
CA ARG A 276 14.24 -32.48 10.27
C ARG A 276 13.34 -32.42 11.51
N ARG A 277 12.65 -31.30 11.78
CA ARG A 277 11.78 -31.18 12.96
C ARG A 277 10.38 -31.77 12.78
N PHE A 278 9.95 -32.00 11.53
CA PHE A 278 8.61 -32.52 11.25
C PHE A 278 8.53 -34.04 11.07
N SER A 279 9.66 -34.75 11.00
CA SER A 279 9.67 -36.23 10.96
C SER A 279 9.53 -36.90 12.33
N GLY A 280 9.35 -36.13 13.42
CA GLY A 280 9.34 -36.62 14.81
C GLY A 280 7.96 -36.75 15.47
N TYR A 281 6.88 -36.34 14.81
CA TYR A 281 5.52 -36.52 15.31
C TYR A 281 4.72 -37.36 14.30
N ARG A 282 4.78 -38.68 14.50
CA ARG A 282 3.78 -39.63 13.99
C ARG A 282 2.88 -40.02 15.14
#